data_AF-A0A349AMS9-F1
#
_entry.id   AF-A0A349AMS9-F1
#
_cell.length_a   1.000
_cell.length_b   1.000
_cell.length_c   1.000
_cell.angle_alpha   90.00
_cell.angle_beta   90.00
_cell.angle_gamma   90.00
#
_symmetry.space_group_name_H-M   'P 1'
#
loop_
_entity.id
_entity.type
_entity.pdbx_description
1 polymer ?
#
loop_
_entity_poly.entity_id
_entity_poly.type
_entity_poly.pdbx_seq_one_letter_code
_entity_poly.pdbx_strand_id
1 'polypeptide(L)' 'MTIILLFLAGIVAGGFGGLLGIGGGAVMLPIVRFGFDFSPSIAVGTTLVAVVFTAVAGSYQHWKMGHVDWKSVKYIA' A
#
# COMPACT_ATOMS: atom_id res chain seq x y z
N MET A 1 11.49 -14.85 -14.93
CA MET A 1 12.25 -13.62 -14.61
C MET A 1 11.33 -12.49 -14.15
N THR A 2 10.24 -12.21 -14.87
CA THR A 2 9.25 -11.17 -14.57
C THR A 2 8.61 -11.27 -13.17
N ILE A 3 8.27 -12.47 -12.70
CA ILE A 3 7.67 -12.69 -11.37
C ILE A 3 8.62 -12.28 -10.23
N ILE A 4 9.93 -12.54 -10.38
CA ILE A 4 10.93 -12.19 -9.37
C ILE A 4 11.08 -10.67 -9.27
N LEU A 5 11.06 -9.96 -10.42
CA LEU A 5 11.08 -8.50 -10.46
C LEU A 5 9.82 -7.89 -9.83
N LEU A 6 8.64 -8.45 -10.10
CA LEU A 6 7.38 -8.02 -9.47
C LEU A 6 7.40 -8.25 -7.96
N PHE A 7 7.97 -9.36 -7.50
CA PHE A 7 8.09 -9.66 -6.08
C PHE A 7 9.02 -8.68 -5.36
N LEU A 8 10.20 -8.40 -5.94
CA LEU A 8 11.12 -7.40 -5.40
C LEU A 8 10.53 -6.00 -5.40
N ALA A 9 9.85 -5.62 -6.49
CA ALA A 9 9.14 -4.35 -6.57
C ALA A 9 8.03 -4.24 -5.51
N GLY A 10 7.31 -5.33 -5.25
CA GLY A 10 6.29 -5.41 -4.20
C GLY A 10 6.88 -5.24 -2.79
N ILE A 11 8.03 -5.85 -2.50
CA ILE A 11 8.72 -5.67 -1.21
C ILE A 11 9.14 -4.21 -1.02
N VAL A 12 9.75 -3.59 -2.04
CA VAL A 12 10.20 -2.20 -1.96
C VAL A 12 9.00 -1.25 -1.84
N ALA A 13 7.98 -1.41 -2.69
CA ALA A 13 6.78 -0.59 -2.66
C ALA A 13 5.99 -0.75 -1.35
N GLY A 14 5.92 -1.96 -0.80
CA GLY A 14 5.30 -2.24 0.49
C GLY A 14 6.09 -1.65 1.66
N GLY A 15 7.42 -1.77 1.64
CA GLY A 15 8.31 -1.20 2.65
C GLY A 15 8.22 0.32 2.71
N PHE A 16 8.38 1.00 1.57
CA PHE A 16 8.21 2.46 1.48
C PHE A 16 6.76 2.88 1.74
N GLY A 17 5.78 2.11 1.25
CA GLY A 17 4.36 2.35 1.46
C GLY A 17 3.92 2.30 2.92
N GLY A 18 4.46 1.35 3.67
CA GLY A 18 4.23 1.21 5.11
C GLY A 18 4.98 2.27 5.92
N LEU A 19 6.24 2.56 5.58
CA LEU A 19 7.06 3.60 6.25
C LEU A 19 6.47 5.00 6.10
N LEU A 20 6.01 5.34 4.90
CA LEU A 20 5.44 6.65 4.59
C LEU A 20 3.95 6.76 4.97
N GLY A 21 3.30 5.67 5.37
CA GLY A 21 1.87 5.65 5.74
C GLY A 21 0.89 5.89 4.58
N ILE A 22 1.37 5.95 3.34
CA ILE A 22 0.57 6.18 2.12
C ILE A 22 0.01 4.90 1.48
N GLY A 23 0.19 3.73 2.13
CA GLY A 23 -0.38 2.45 1.68
C GLY A 23 0.33 1.81 0.48
N GLY A 24 1.47 2.36 0.02
CA GLY A 24 2.28 1.77 -1.06
C GLY A 24 1.72 1.89 -2.47
N GLY A 25 0.43 2.25 -2.63
CA GLY A 25 -0.21 2.45 -3.93
C GLY A 25 0.45 3.56 -4.76
N ALA A 26 0.91 4.64 -4.13
CA ALA A 26 1.61 5.73 -4.82
C ALA A 26 2.93 5.30 -5.48
N VAL A 27 3.59 4.26 -4.95
CA VAL A 27 4.84 3.70 -5.49
C VAL A 27 4.54 2.52 -6.42
N MET A 28 3.62 1.64 -6.02
CA MET A 28 3.27 0.44 -6.76
C MET A 28 2.60 0.77 -8.10
N LEU A 29 1.66 1.72 -8.14
CA LEU A 29 0.92 2.09 -9.35
C LEU A 29 1.82 2.51 -10.52
N PRO A 30 2.76 3.46 -10.38
CA PRO A 30 3.65 3.81 -11.49
C PRO A 30 4.57 2.65 -11.89
N ILE A 31 4.99 1.80 -10.94
CA ILE A 31 5.83 0.63 -11.26
C ILE A 31 5.06 -0.38 -12.12
N VAL A 32 3.82 -0.73 -11.77
CA VAL A 32 3.05 -1.72 -12.55
C VAL A 32 2.57 -1.12 -13.88
N ARG A 33 2.20 0.17 -13.90
CA ARG A 33 1.72 0.84 -15.12
C ARG A 33 2.84 1.13 -16.12
N PHE A 34 3.93 1.77 -15.69
CA PHE A 34 5.01 2.17 -16.60
C PHE A 34 6.10 1.10 -16.74
N GLY A 35 6.33 0.29 -15.70
CA GLY A 35 7.36 -0.76 -15.74
C GLY A 35 6.90 -2.06 -16.40
N PHE A 36 5.63 -2.42 -16.27
CA PHE A 36 5.08 -3.68 -16.79
C PHE A 36 3.95 -3.48 -17.82
N ASP A 37 3.67 -2.23 -18.20
CA ASP A 37 2.65 -1.82 -19.18
C ASP A 37 1.25 -2.38 -18.91
N PHE A 38 0.87 -2.53 -17.64
CA PHE A 38 -0.47 -2.99 -17.29
C PHE A 38 -1.53 -1.99 -17.77
N SER A 39 -2.68 -2.50 -18.21
CA SER A 39 -3.85 -1.66 -18.50
C SER A 39 -4.23 -0.83 -17.26
N PRO A 40 -4.61 0.45 -17.41
CA PRO A 40 -4.93 1.33 -16.28
C PRO A 40 -5.91 0.71 -15.28
N SER A 41 -6.95 0.02 -15.78
CA SER A 41 -7.96 -0.64 -14.94
C SER A 41 -7.37 -1.74 -14.07
N ILE A 42 -6.45 -2.53 -14.61
CA ILE A 42 -5.81 -3.66 -13.90
C ILE A 42 -4.75 -3.13 -12.91
N ALA A 43 -4.00 -2.11 -13.30
CA ALA A 43 -3.00 -1.47 -12.43
C ALA A 43 -3.66 -0.86 -11.19
N VAL A 44 -4.76 -0.12 -11.37
CA VAL A 44 -5.52 0.46 -10.25
C VAL A 44 -6.12 -0.64 -9.37
N GLY A 45 -6.75 -1.67 -9.95
CA GLY A 45 -7.32 -2.78 -9.17
C GLY A 45 -6.27 -3.52 -8.33
N THR A 46 -5.12 -3.83 -8.93
CA THR A 46 -4.03 -4.56 -8.23
C THR A 46 -3.46 -3.75 -7.08
N THR A 47 -3.26 -2.44 -7.29
CA THR A 47 -2.69 -1.54 -6.27
C THR A 47 -3.66 -1.29 -5.13
N LEU A 48 -4.96 -1.17 -5.40
CA LEU A 48 -6.00 -1.05 -4.37
C LEU A 48 -6.00 -2.26 -3.44
N VAL A 49 -5.94 -3.48 -3.99
CA VAL A 49 -5.87 -4.70 -3.18
C VAL A 49 -4.64 -4.68 -2.27
N ALA A 50 -3.47 -4.29 -2.80
CA ALA A 50 -2.26 -4.17 -2.00
C ALA A 50 -2.37 -3.10 -0.90
N VAL A 51 -2.98 -1.94 -1.20
CA VAL A 51 -3.20 -0.84 -0.26
C VAL A 51 -4.09 -1.27 0.91
N VAL A 52 -5.10 -2.11 0.69
CA VAL A 52 -5.95 -2.61 1.79
C VAL A 52 -5.11 -3.37 2.82
N PHE A 53 -4.23 -4.27 2.38
CA PHE A 53 -3.38 -5.05 3.30
C PHE A 53 -2.38 -4.17 4.05
N THR A 54 -1.74 -3.21 3.35
CA THR A 54 -0.77 -2.31 3.98
C THR A 54 -1.43 -1.32 4.93
N ALA A 55 -2.63 -0.82 4.60
CA ALA A 55 -3.42 0.06 5.46
C ALA A 55 -3.84 -0.66 6.73
N VAL A 56 -4.36 -1.89 6.64
CA VAL A 56 -4.73 -2.69 7.81
C VAL A 56 -3.52 -2.94 8.71
N ALA A 57 -2.38 -3.35 8.13
CA ALA A 57 -1.16 -3.58 8.89
C ALA A 57 -0.63 -2.29 9.56
N GLY A 58 -0.64 -1.17 8.84
CA GLY A 58 -0.22 0.13 9.35
C GLY A 58 -1.13 0.63 10.47
N SER A 59 -2.46 0.61 10.27
CA SER A 59 -3.44 0.98 11.28
C SER A 59 -3.33 0.13 12.54
N TYR A 60 -3.14 -1.20 12.40
CA TYR A 60 -2.93 -2.09 13.53
C TYR A 60 -1.66 -1.74 14.31
N GLN A 61 -0.57 -1.43 13.61
CA GLN A 61 0.69 -1.06 14.25
C GLN A 61 0.57 0.29 14.98
N HIS A 62 -0.06 1.29 14.37
CA HIS A 62 -0.33 2.59 15.02
C HIS A 62 -1.23 2.45 16.24
N TRP A 63 -2.22 1.56 16.19
CA TRP A 63 -3.04 1.22 17.35
C TRP A 63 -2.18 0.62 18.47
N LYS A 64 -1.33 -0.37 18.16
CA LYS A 64 -0.45 -0.99 19.15
C LYS A 64 0.53 0.01 19.79
N MET A 65 0.96 1.03 19.05
CA MET A 65 1.83 2.11 19.54
C MET A 65 1.11 3.14 20.41
N GLY A 66 -0.23 3.07 20.54
CA GLY A 66 -1.01 4.04 21.33
C GLY A 66 -1.15 5.41 20.67
N HIS A 67 -0.81 5.54 19.38
CA HIS A 67 -0.91 6.80 18.62
C HIS A 67 -2.32 7.07 18.06
N VAL A 68 -3.29 6.19 18.34
CA VAL A 68 -4.66 6.32 17.86
C VAL A 68 -5.49 7.12 18.86
N ASP A 69 -5.91 8.32 18.46
CA ASP A 69 -6.89 9.10 19.19
C ASP A 69 -8.31 8.57 18.91
N TRP A 70 -8.82 7.77 19.85
CA TRP A 70 -10.16 7.19 19.79
C TRP A 70 -11.30 8.22 19.77
N LYS A 71 -11.08 9.44 20.29
CA LYS A 71 -12.09 10.49 20.18
C LYS A 71 -12.25 10.89 18.72
N SER A 72 -11.14 11.13 18.04
CA SER A 72 -11.12 11.46 16.61
C SER A 72 -11.72 10.33 15.77
N VAL A 73 -11.38 9.07 16.04
CA VAL A 73 -11.96 7.92 15.31
C VAL A 73 -13.50 7.93 15.36
N LYS A 74 -14.11 8.24 16.51
CA LYS A 74 -15.58 8.25 16.66
C LYS A 74 -16.30 9.35 15.87
N TYR A 75 -15.62 10.44 15.52
CA TYR A 75 -16.20 11.54 14.75
C TYR A 75 -16.01 11.37 13.24
N ILE A 76 -15.02 10.57 12.82
CA ILE A 76 -14.59 10.46 11.41
C ILE A 76 -15.00 9.12 10.79
N ALA A 77 -15.08 8.04 11.58
CA ALA A 77 -15.54 6.71 11.17
C ALA A 77 -17.04 6.53 11.44
#